data_AF-A0A3P4AWP8-F1
#
_entry.id   AF-A0A3P4AWP8-F1
#
_cell.length_a   1.000
_cell.length_b   1.000
_cell.length_c   1.000
_cell.angle_alpha   90.00
_cell.angle_beta   90.00
_cell.angle_gamma   90.00
#
_symmetry.space_group_name_H-M   'P 1'
#
loop_
_entity.id
_entity.type
_entity.pdbx_description
1 polymer ?
#
loop_
_entity_poly.entity_id
_entity_poly.type
_entity_poly.pdbx_seq_one_letter_code
_entity_poly.pdbx_strand_id
1 'polypeptide(L)'
;MITIPFDLPRLARYAAAACIALAVSACGGGDGSSTPAAGSGGSGGSAETVTLSGTAATGAPVKGGTVVAINANGNTVEAKTKDNGDYELTIGSAPPYLLKITTTASGTLYSFASAGGRANLTPLTTLALHDANGKKPLAALFEGWKSTRLAADAVTAAAKRVNANFQASYTAQGVDYKTFDFFGSAFSANGKGFDAVLDGISVSLSCSTNSCSETIKVGDTVYTYNFTIDTTGISFTSGGGSSGGATSTIPAGSTWDLTLSGTASGQSINQTIQNIELAAVPTSVDGAQSAVAQFGGQGGTVTTPDMTIKYNLGSSSYQGCGSCGVGSTIVMKVKGSITVSGTVNGFPVNQSSDFDYTYTYKRVK
;
A
#
# COMPACT_ATOMS: atom_id res chain seq x y z
N MET A 1 -16.24 22.91 -15.10
CA MET A 1 -15.23 23.93 -14.79
C MET A 1 -15.20 24.04 -13.27
N ILE A 2 -14.36 23.23 -12.62
CA ILE A 2 -14.27 23.14 -11.16
C ILE A 2 -13.01 23.89 -10.75
N THR A 3 -13.21 25.01 -10.07
CA THR A 3 -12.17 25.88 -9.54
C THR A 3 -11.54 25.19 -8.33
N ILE A 4 -10.26 24.82 -8.45
CA ILE A 4 -9.47 24.26 -7.34
C ILE A 4 -8.94 25.45 -6.52
N PRO A 5 -9.14 25.47 -5.18
CA PRO A 5 -8.65 26.56 -4.34
C PRO A 5 -7.13 26.56 -4.33
N PHE A 6 -6.56 27.64 -4.88
CA PHE A 6 -5.15 27.95 -4.88
C PHE A 6 -4.79 28.65 -3.57
N ASP A 7 -4.21 27.94 -2.60
CA ASP A 7 -3.44 28.55 -1.52
C ASP A 7 -2.31 27.62 -1.05
N LEU A 8 -1.21 27.65 -1.81
CA LEU A 8 0.13 27.25 -1.33
C LEU A 8 1.11 28.35 -1.74
N PRO A 9 1.99 28.81 -0.83
CA PRO A 9 2.80 30.00 -1.02
C PRO A 9 3.77 29.86 -2.20
N ARG A 10 3.90 30.96 -2.97
CA ARG A 10 4.62 31.09 -4.25
C ARG A 10 6.06 30.55 -4.26
N LEU A 11 6.71 30.39 -3.11
CA LEU A 11 8.09 29.88 -3.01
C LEU A 11 8.19 28.35 -3.20
N ALA A 12 7.14 27.58 -2.87
CA ALA A 12 7.09 26.13 -3.10
C ALA A 12 6.94 25.77 -4.60
N ARG A 13 6.48 26.72 -5.42
CA ARG A 13 6.37 26.54 -6.88
C ARG A 13 7.72 26.64 -7.60
N TYR A 14 8.66 27.44 -7.09
CA TYR A 14 9.95 27.65 -7.74
C TYR A 14 10.97 26.56 -7.43
N ALA A 15 10.87 25.91 -6.26
CA ALA A 15 11.79 24.82 -5.90
C ALA A 15 11.47 23.50 -6.63
N ALA A 16 10.22 23.27 -7.04
CA ALA A 16 9.81 22.09 -7.80
C ALA A 16 9.80 22.28 -9.34
N ALA A 17 9.79 23.53 -9.82
CA ALA A 17 9.86 23.85 -11.26
C ALA A 17 11.28 23.76 -11.87
N ALA A 18 12.32 23.57 -11.04
CA ALA A 18 13.71 23.52 -11.50
C ALA A 18 14.08 22.21 -12.26
N CYS A 19 13.20 21.21 -12.34
CA CYS A 19 13.52 19.91 -12.93
C CYS A 19 12.95 19.65 -14.35
N ILE A 20 12.22 20.60 -14.95
CA ILE A 20 11.65 20.43 -16.32
C ILE A 20 12.48 21.14 -17.40
N ALA A 21 13.50 21.93 -17.05
CA ALA A 21 14.21 22.79 -18.00
C ALA A 21 15.62 22.32 -18.45
N LEU A 22 16.05 21.07 -18.18
CA LEU A 22 17.45 20.66 -18.41
C LEU A 22 17.67 19.55 -19.46
N ALA A 23 16.70 19.20 -20.29
CA ALA A 23 16.87 18.16 -21.32
C ALA A 23 17.00 18.68 -22.76
N VAL A 24 17.42 19.94 -22.98
CA VAL A 24 17.72 20.44 -24.34
C VAL A 24 19.12 21.06 -24.39
N SER A 25 20.15 20.23 -24.21
CA SER A 25 21.51 20.59 -24.64
C SER A 25 22.35 19.33 -24.91
N ALA A 26 21.93 18.51 -25.88
CA ALA A 26 22.82 17.58 -26.56
C ALA A 26 22.12 16.96 -27.79
N CYS A 27 22.39 17.50 -28.97
CA CYS A 27 22.95 16.75 -30.10
C CYS A 27 22.99 17.67 -31.32
N GLY A 28 24.18 18.15 -31.67
CA GLY A 28 24.47 18.73 -32.96
C GLY A 28 24.97 17.66 -33.92
N GLY A 29 24.45 17.68 -35.15
CA GLY A 29 25.16 17.42 -36.41
C GLY A 29 25.48 15.97 -36.82
N GLY A 30 25.04 15.59 -38.03
CA GLY A 30 25.65 14.51 -38.82
C GLY A 30 24.70 13.78 -39.77
N ASP A 31 24.80 14.06 -41.06
CA ASP A 31 23.93 13.65 -42.18
C ASP A 31 24.04 12.17 -42.60
N GLY A 32 22.99 11.62 -43.24
CA GLY A 32 23.13 10.43 -44.10
C GLY A 32 21.91 9.51 -44.30
N SER A 33 21.13 9.78 -45.36
CA SER A 33 20.47 8.82 -46.27
C SER A 33 19.50 7.72 -45.78
N SER A 34 18.20 8.00 -45.98
CA SER A 34 17.12 7.17 -46.56
C SER A 34 17.24 5.64 -46.69
N THR A 35 16.27 4.90 -46.12
CA THR A 35 15.41 3.90 -46.81
C THR A 35 14.27 3.40 -45.86
N PRO A 36 13.08 3.00 -46.37
CA PRO A 36 11.87 2.85 -45.56
C PRO A 36 11.58 1.42 -45.05
N ALA A 37 10.99 1.39 -43.86
CA ALA A 37 9.97 0.48 -43.31
C ALA A 37 10.10 -1.06 -43.49
N ALA A 38 10.25 -1.75 -42.35
CA ALA A 38 9.72 -3.09 -42.13
C ALA A 38 9.07 -3.15 -40.74
N GLY A 39 7.84 -3.66 -40.68
CA GLY A 39 6.94 -3.57 -39.53
C GLY A 39 7.41 -4.33 -38.28
N SER A 40 7.27 -3.68 -37.13
CA SER A 40 7.40 -4.30 -35.81
C SER A 40 6.04 -4.75 -35.31
N GLY A 41 5.87 -6.06 -35.19
CA GLY A 41 4.72 -6.69 -34.54
C GLY A 41 4.56 -6.20 -33.11
N GLY A 42 3.32 -5.87 -32.75
CA GLY A 42 2.96 -5.46 -31.39
C GLY A 42 3.19 -6.62 -30.42
N SER A 43 4.19 -6.47 -29.54
CA SER A 43 4.34 -7.32 -28.38
C SER A 43 3.26 -6.92 -27.38
N GLY A 44 2.21 -7.74 -27.27
CA GLY A 44 1.18 -7.57 -26.24
C GLY A 44 1.81 -7.64 -24.86
N GLY A 45 1.77 -6.54 -24.11
CA GLY A 45 2.16 -6.54 -22.70
C GLY A 45 1.26 -7.51 -21.94
N SER A 46 1.85 -8.60 -21.44
CA SER A 46 1.14 -9.53 -20.56
C SER A 46 0.72 -8.77 -19.31
N ALA A 47 -0.55 -8.88 -18.91
CA ALA A 47 -1.03 -8.23 -17.69
C ALA A 47 -0.21 -8.73 -16.49
N GLU A 48 0.34 -7.80 -15.69
CA GLU A 48 1.08 -8.16 -14.49
C GLU A 48 0.15 -8.84 -13.47
N THR A 49 0.64 -9.92 -12.86
CA THR A 49 -0.08 -10.68 -11.84
C THR A 49 0.75 -10.81 -10.58
N VAL A 50 0.08 -11.02 -9.44
CA VAL A 50 0.72 -11.34 -8.16
C VAL A 50 0.09 -12.58 -7.55
N THR A 51 0.86 -13.28 -6.72
CA THR A 51 0.38 -14.41 -5.92
C THR A 51 -0.04 -13.95 -4.53
N LEU A 52 -1.23 -14.39 -4.11
CA LEU A 52 -1.67 -14.31 -2.72
C LEU A 52 -1.72 -15.73 -2.15
N SER A 53 -1.16 -15.91 -0.96
CA SER A 53 -1.13 -17.20 -0.25
C SER A 53 -1.44 -17.02 1.22
N GLY A 54 -1.76 -18.09 1.94
CA GLY A 54 -1.97 -18.01 3.38
C GLY A 54 -2.63 -19.24 3.94
N THR A 55 -2.95 -19.17 5.22
CA THR A 55 -3.66 -20.25 5.93
C THR A 55 -5.01 -19.74 6.40
N ALA A 56 -6.07 -20.49 6.10
CA ALA A 56 -7.41 -20.25 6.61
C ALA A 56 -7.69 -21.18 7.79
N ALA A 57 -7.90 -20.61 8.98
CA ALA A 57 -8.10 -21.39 10.20
C ALA A 57 -8.92 -20.63 11.25
N THR A 58 -9.70 -21.38 12.03
CA THR A 58 -10.47 -20.89 13.20
C THR A 58 -10.03 -21.59 14.49
N GLY A 59 -8.75 -21.96 14.58
CA GLY A 59 -8.20 -22.96 15.51
C GLY A 59 -8.07 -24.35 14.88
N ALA A 60 -9.00 -24.71 13.99
CA ALA A 60 -8.85 -25.83 13.05
C ALA A 60 -8.66 -25.32 11.62
N PRO A 61 -7.95 -26.07 10.76
CA PRO A 61 -7.84 -25.71 9.34
C PRO A 61 -9.21 -25.74 8.66
N VAL A 62 -9.49 -24.71 7.86
CA VAL A 62 -10.67 -24.70 6.98
C VAL A 62 -10.35 -25.56 5.76
N LYS A 63 -10.94 -26.76 5.67
CA LYS A 63 -10.66 -27.72 4.58
C LYS A 63 -11.61 -27.54 3.40
N GLY A 64 -11.09 -27.48 2.17
CA GLY A 64 -11.89 -27.43 0.94
C GLY A 64 -12.77 -26.18 0.77
N GLY A 65 -12.54 -25.13 1.58
CA GLY A 65 -13.29 -23.89 1.51
C GLY A 65 -12.86 -23.04 0.31
N THR A 66 -13.77 -22.22 -0.21
CA THR A 66 -13.48 -21.32 -1.33
C THR A 66 -13.00 -19.97 -0.80
N VAL A 67 -11.74 -19.65 -1.05
CA VAL A 67 -11.19 -18.30 -0.87
C VAL A 67 -11.52 -17.48 -2.10
N VAL A 68 -12.12 -16.31 -1.91
CA VAL A 68 -12.37 -15.32 -2.95
C VAL A 68 -11.52 -14.09 -2.65
N ALA A 69 -10.67 -13.69 -3.59
CA ALA A 69 -9.90 -12.45 -3.50
C ALA A 69 -10.46 -11.42 -4.48
N ILE A 70 -10.46 -10.15 -4.07
CA ILE A 70 -10.81 -9.00 -4.92
C ILE A 70 -9.69 -7.95 -4.87
N ASN A 71 -9.26 -7.46 -6.03
CA ASN A 71 -8.26 -6.39 -6.13
C ASN A 71 -8.93 -5.00 -6.23
N ALA A 72 -8.14 -3.92 -6.17
CA ALA A 72 -8.66 -2.55 -6.18
C ALA A 72 -9.44 -2.18 -7.45
N ASN A 73 -9.18 -2.87 -8.57
CA ASN A 73 -9.93 -2.70 -9.82
C ASN A 73 -11.28 -3.45 -9.81
N GLY A 74 -11.56 -4.24 -8.76
CA GLY A 74 -12.76 -5.06 -8.62
C GLY A 74 -12.67 -6.40 -9.35
N ASN A 75 -11.49 -6.84 -9.76
CA ASN A 75 -11.32 -8.16 -10.38
C ASN A 75 -11.31 -9.20 -9.27
N THR A 76 -12.02 -10.32 -9.47
CA THR A 76 -12.10 -11.41 -8.51
C THR A 76 -11.45 -12.67 -9.05
N VAL A 77 -10.84 -13.44 -8.15
CA VAL A 77 -10.38 -14.81 -8.41
C VAL A 77 -10.69 -15.69 -7.22
N GLU A 78 -10.76 -17.00 -7.44
CA GLU A 78 -11.07 -17.98 -6.41
C GLU A 78 -10.03 -19.10 -6.35
N ALA A 79 -9.82 -19.66 -5.16
CA ALA A 79 -9.06 -20.89 -4.96
C ALA A 79 -9.62 -21.70 -3.79
N LYS A 80 -9.26 -22.98 -3.74
CA LYS A 80 -9.63 -23.88 -2.65
C LYS A 80 -8.53 -23.96 -1.60
N THR A 81 -8.92 -24.00 -0.33
CA THR A 81 -8.01 -24.39 0.74
C THR A 81 -7.74 -25.90 0.69
N LYS A 82 -6.50 -26.28 0.98
CA LYS A 82 -6.07 -27.67 1.19
C LYS A 82 -6.56 -28.20 2.54
N ASP A 83 -6.33 -29.48 2.81
CA ASP A 83 -6.72 -30.12 4.09
C ASP A 83 -6.01 -29.54 5.32
N ASN A 84 -4.88 -28.88 5.12
CA ASN A 84 -4.16 -28.16 6.17
C ASN A 84 -4.55 -26.67 6.28
N GLY A 85 -5.57 -26.23 5.52
CA GLY A 85 -6.05 -24.85 5.52
C GLY A 85 -5.28 -23.90 4.60
N ASP A 86 -4.17 -24.35 3.99
CA ASP A 86 -3.37 -23.50 3.12
C ASP A 86 -4.07 -23.25 1.78
N TYR A 87 -3.89 -22.06 1.23
CA TYR A 87 -4.36 -21.71 -0.11
C TYR A 87 -3.31 -20.87 -0.85
N GLU A 88 -3.44 -20.85 -2.17
CA GLU A 88 -2.68 -20.00 -3.06
C GLU A 88 -3.55 -19.63 -4.27
N LEU A 89 -3.49 -18.37 -4.69
CA LEU A 89 -4.19 -17.87 -5.87
C LEU A 89 -3.36 -16.80 -6.57
N THR A 90 -3.59 -16.62 -7.87
CA THR A 90 -2.93 -15.59 -8.69
C THR A 90 -3.98 -14.61 -9.20
N ILE A 91 -3.74 -13.32 -9.01
CA ILE A 91 -4.66 -12.23 -9.37
C ILE A 91 -3.91 -11.12 -10.13
N GLY A 92 -4.60 -10.39 -11.01
CA GLY A 92 -4.03 -9.20 -11.65
C GLY A 92 -3.53 -8.19 -10.61
N SER A 93 -2.33 -7.64 -10.84
CA SER A 93 -1.67 -6.71 -9.92
C SER A 93 -2.44 -5.40 -9.83
N ALA A 94 -3.17 -5.21 -8.73
CA ALA A 94 -3.88 -3.98 -8.41
C ALA A 94 -4.17 -3.92 -6.89
N PRO A 95 -3.15 -3.74 -6.04
CA PRO A 95 -3.36 -3.63 -4.60
C PRO A 95 -4.23 -2.41 -4.23
N PRO A 96 -4.88 -2.40 -3.05
CA PRO A 96 -4.90 -3.48 -2.05
C PRO A 96 -5.88 -4.61 -2.42
N TYR A 97 -5.72 -5.74 -1.73
CA TYR A 97 -6.53 -6.94 -1.89
C TYR A 97 -7.37 -7.18 -0.64
N LEU A 98 -8.63 -7.57 -0.84
CA LEU A 98 -9.51 -8.06 0.21
C LEU A 98 -9.86 -9.51 -0.10
N LEU A 99 -9.85 -10.36 0.92
CA LEU A 99 -10.13 -11.78 0.77
C LEU A 99 -11.27 -12.18 1.70
N LYS A 100 -12.09 -13.14 1.27
CA LYS A 100 -13.09 -13.78 2.11
C LYS A 100 -13.10 -15.30 1.93
N ILE A 101 -13.49 -16.01 2.98
CA ILE A 101 -13.83 -17.44 2.93
C ILE A 101 -15.02 -17.69 3.85
N THR A 102 -16.06 -18.35 3.32
CA THR A 102 -17.21 -18.74 4.12
C THR A 102 -16.99 -20.11 4.73
N THR A 103 -17.18 -20.20 6.04
CA THR A 103 -17.08 -21.44 6.81
C THR A 103 -18.44 -21.76 7.43
N THR A 104 -18.76 -23.05 7.57
CA THR A 104 -19.98 -23.49 8.26
C THR A 104 -19.88 -23.31 9.78
N ALA A 105 -18.67 -23.31 10.34
CA ALA A 105 -18.43 -23.26 11.79
C ALA A 105 -18.38 -21.82 12.36
N SER A 106 -17.86 -20.85 11.62
CA SER A 106 -17.57 -19.50 12.15
C SER A 106 -18.07 -18.37 11.25
N GLY A 107 -18.90 -18.69 10.25
CA GLY A 107 -19.36 -17.72 9.26
C GLY A 107 -18.25 -17.34 8.28
N THR A 108 -18.32 -16.14 7.73
CA THR A 108 -17.35 -15.64 6.75
C THR A 108 -16.17 -14.96 7.44
N LEU A 109 -14.97 -15.48 7.19
CA LEU A 109 -13.71 -14.84 7.58
C LEU A 109 -13.26 -13.87 6.49
N TYR A 110 -12.63 -12.78 6.91
CA TYR A 110 -12.09 -11.76 6.01
C TYR A 110 -10.60 -11.52 6.29
N SER A 111 -9.86 -11.15 5.25
CA SER A 111 -8.45 -10.78 5.34
C SER A 111 -8.10 -9.68 4.34
N PHE A 112 -6.91 -9.10 4.50
CA PHE A 112 -6.42 -7.96 3.74
C PHE A 112 -4.94 -8.15 3.40
N ALA A 113 -4.56 -7.72 2.20
CA ALA A 113 -3.16 -7.60 1.80
C ALA A 113 -2.91 -6.26 1.12
N SER A 114 -1.85 -5.57 1.53
CA SER A 114 -1.43 -4.30 0.92
C SER A 114 -0.67 -4.51 -0.39
N ALA A 115 -0.15 -5.70 -0.63
CA ALA A 115 0.56 -6.12 -1.84
C ALA A 115 0.38 -7.63 -2.08
N GLY A 116 0.99 -8.17 -3.14
CA GLY A 116 1.14 -9.62 -3.28
C GLY A 116 1.93 -10.20 -2.11
N GLY A 117 1.67 -11.46 -1.74
CA GLY A 117 2.27 -12.09 -0.57
C GLY A 117 1.27 -12.85 0.29
N ARG A 118 1.48 -12.83 1.61
CA ARG A 118 0.67 -13.63 2.55
C ARG A 118 -0.53 -12.86 3.09
N ALA A 119 -1.69 -13.52 3.11
CA ALA A 119 -2.91 -13.04 3.74
C ALA A 119 -3.64 -14.19 4.45
N ASN A 120 -3.41 -14.36 5.75
CA ASN A 120 -4.10 -15.40 6.51
C ASN A 120 -5.58 -15.06 6.71
N LEU A 121 -6.46 -16.06 6.74
CA LEU A 121 -7.90 -15.88 6.98
C LEU A 121 -8.25 -16.48 8.34
N THR A 122 -8.41 -15.62 9.34
CA THR A 122 -8.66 -16.03 10.74
C THR A 122 -9.74 -15.19 11.40
N PRO A 123 -10.27 -15.62 12.57
CA PRO A 123 -11.12 -14.76 13.40
C PRO A 123 -10.46 -13.41 13.75
N LEU A 124 -9.13 -13.38 13.94
CA LEU A 124 -8.41 -12.16 14.29
C LEU A 124 -8.25 -11.19 13.11
N THR A 125 -8.01 -11.69 11.88
CA THR A 125 -8.02 -10.82 10.68
C THR A 125 -9.39 -10.23 10.43
N THR A 126 -10.44 -11.02 10.69
CA THR A 126 -11.83 -10.56 10.59
C THR A 126 -12.14 -9.48 11.62
N LEU A 127 -11.72 -9.66 12.87
CA LEU A 127 -11.89 -8.68 13.94
C LEU A 127 -11.15 -7.37 13.65
N ALA A 128 -9.91 -7.44 13.16
CA ALA A 128 -9.15 -6.25 12.78
C ALA A 128 -9.83 -5.49 11.63
N LEU A 129 -10.38 -6.17 10.63
CA LEU A 129 -11.13 -5.50 9.56
C LEU A 129 -12.45 -4.91 10.04
N HIS A 130 -13.15 -5.59 10.96
CA HIS A 130 -14.36 -5.04 11.60
C HIS A 130 -14.06 -3.74 12.36
N ASP A 131 -12.97 -3.72 13.13
CA ASP A 131 -12.47 -2.54 13.84
C ASP A 131 -12.08 -1.42 12.84
N ALA A 132 -11.24 -1.72 11.84
CA ALA A 132 -10.81 -0.75 10.83
C ALA A 132 -11.97 -0.19 9.98
N ASN A 133 -13.02 -0.99 9.74
CA ASN A 133 -14.21 -0.58 9.00
C ASN A 133 -15.24 0.16 9.86
N GLY A 134 -14.88 0.56 11.08
CA GLY A 134 -15.77 1.30 11.98
C GLY A 134 -17.01 0.50 12.37
N LYS A 135 -16.85 -0.81 12.53
CA LYS A 135 -17.91 -1.77 12.88
C LYS A 135 -19.03 -1.89 11.85
N LYS A 136 -18.79 -1.53 10.59
CA LYS A 136 -19.76 -1.72 9.50
C LYS A 136 -19.67 -3.13 8.91
N PRO A 137 -20.74 -3.64 8.28
CA PRO A 137 -20.73 -4.96 7.66
C PRO A 137 -19.60 -5.17 6.66
N LEU A 138 -18.76 -6.18 6.92
CA LEU A 138 -17.63 -6.53 6.04
C LEU A 138 -18.09 -7.08 4.69
N ALA A 139 -19.28 -7.69 4.62
CA ALA A 139 -19.90 -8.08 3.36
C ALA A 139 -20.11 -6.88 2.45
N ALA A 140 -20.64 -5.76 2.99
CA ALA A 140 -20.82 -4.53 2.22
C ALA A 140 -19.49 -3.91 1.78
N LEU A 141 -18.45 -3.98 2.61
CA LEU A 141 -17.09 -3.58 2.22
C LEU A 141 -16.57 -4.43 1.05
N PHE A 142 -16.79 -5.74 1.08
CA PHE A 142 -16.33 -6.65 0.03
C PHE A 142 -17.03 -6.38 -1.30
N GLU A 143 -18.36 -6.28 -1.31
CA GLU A 143 -19.12 -5.95 -2.52
C GLU A 143 -18.81 -4.53 -3.04
N GLY A 144 -18.47 -3.61 -2.13
CA GLY A 144 -18.12 -2.22 -2.45
C GLY A 144 -16.63 -1.96 -2.73
N TRP A 145 -15.76 -2.98 -2.73
CA TRP A 145 -14.30 -2.82 -2.68
C TRP A 145 -13.71 -1.98 -3.83
N LYS A 146 -14.32 -2.01 -5.02
CA LYS A 146 -13.90 -1.20 -6.16
C LYS A 146 -14.07 0.31 -5.93
N SER A 147 -15.01 0.70 -5.07
CA SER A 147 -15.35 2.11 -4.81
C SER A 147 -14.88 2.60 -3.46
N THR A 148 -14.96 1.74 -2.44
CA THR A 148 -14.60 2.06 -1.05
C THR A 148 -13.63 1.02 -0.52
N ARG A 149 -12.45 1.45 -0.12
CA ARG A 149 -11.38 0.59 0.41
C ARG A 149 -10.96 1.04 1.79
N LEU A 150 -10.45 0.11 2.57
CA LEU A 150 -9.74 0.44 3.81
C LEU A 150 -8.32 0.89 3.47
N ALA A 151 -7.87 1.94 4.14
CA ALA A 151 -6.48 2.35 4.10
C ALA A 151 -5.61 1.34 4.89
N ALA A 152 -4.42 1.02 4.36
CA ALA A 152 -3.56 -0.02 4.93
C ALA A 152 -3.07 0.32 6.36
N ASP A 153 -2.97 1.60 6.69
CA ASP A 153 -2.62 2.12 8.01
C ASP A 153 -3.76 1.93 9.02
N ALA A 154 -5.02 2.10 8.59
CA ALA A 154 -6.19 1.82 9.41
C ALA A 154 -6.28 0.32 9.76
N VAL A 155 -6.01 -0.56 8.78
CA VAL A 155 -5.93 -2.01 9.01
C VAL A 155 -4.76 -2.35 9.95
N THR A 156 -3.59 -1.73 9.75
CA THR A 156 -2.44 -1.93 10.64
C THR A 156 -2.75 -1.46 12.06
N ALA A 157 -3.37 -0.29 12.24
CA ALA A 157 -3.74 0.23 13.55
C ALA A 157 -4.74 -0.70 14.27
N ALA A 158 -5.74 -1.21 13.55
CA ALA A 158 -6.67 -2.21 14.09
C ALA A 158 -5.96 -3.53 14.43
N ALA A 159 -5.04 -4.00 13.59
CA ALA A 159 -4.27 -5.20 13.86
C ALA A 159 -3.44 -5.07 15.15
N LYS A 160 -2.83 -3.90 15.38
CA LYS A 160 -2.11 -3.63 16.64
C LYS A 160 -3.04 -3.62 17.84
N ARG A 161 -4.27 -3.08 17.72
CA ARG A 161 -5.27 -3.14 18.78
C ARG A 161 -5.69 -4.58 19.09
N VAL A 162 -5.82 -5.43 18.07
CA VAL A 162 -6.08 -6.86 18.26
C VAL A 162 -4.96 -7.52 19.07
N ASN A 163 -3.69 -7.30 18.70
CA ASN A 163 -2.56 -7.84 19.46
C ASN A 163 -2.50 -7.32 20.90
N ALA A 164 -2.77 -6.02 21.10
CA ALA A 164 -2.79 -5.42 22.43
C ALA A 164 -3.89 -6.02 23.32
N ASN A 165 -5.10 -6.21 22.79
CA ASN A 165 -6.22 -6.82 23.53
C ASN A 165 -5.87 -8.25 23.97
N PHE A 166 -5.24 -9.03 23.09
CA PHE A 166 -4.96 -10.45 23.34
C PHE A 166 -3.54 -10.73 23.82
N GLN A 167 -2.81 -9.74 24.31
CA GLN A 167 -1.40 -9.88 24.72
C GLN A 167 -1.14 -11.08 25.64
N ALA A 168 -2.07 -11.39 26.56
CA ALA A 168 -1.96 -12.52 27.48
C ALA A 168 -2.07 -13.86 26.74
N SER A 169 -3.01 -13.98 25.79
CA SER A 169 -3.17 -15.16 24.95
C SER A 169 -1.94 -15.40 24.07
N TYR A 170 -1.39 -14.34 23.45
CA TYR A 170 -0.15 -14.40 22.68
C TYR A 170 1.05 -14.86 23.53
N THR A 171 1.25 -14.21 24.67
CA THR A 171 2.37 -14.51 25.58
C THR A 171 2.30 -15.93 26.12
N ALA A 172 1.11 -16.43 26.46
CA ALA A 172 0.91 -17.80 26.93
C ALA A 172 1.34 -18.86 25.90
N GLN A 173 1.31 -18.52 24.61
CA GLN A 173 1.71 -19.41 23.51
C GLN A 173 3.12 -19.11 22.96
N GLY A 174 3.88 -18.25 23.63
CA GLY A 174 5.25 -17.89 23.23
C GLY A 174 5.32 -17.06 21.94
N VAL A 175 4.24 -16.36 21.58
CA VAL A 175 4.19 -15.48 20.40
C VAL A 175 4.36 -14.03 20.86
N ASP A 176 5.30 -13.30 20.27
CA ASP A 176 5.51 -11.89 20.58
C ASP A 176 4.42 -11.01 19.93
N TYR A 177 3.43 -10.60 20.72
CA TYR A 177 2.34 -9.73 20.28
C TYR A 177 2.82 -8.36 19.77
N LYS A 178 4.03 -7.91 20.12
CA LYS A 178 4.56 -6.63 19.67
C LYS A 178 5.04 -6.66 18.24
N THR A 179 5.43 -7.82 17.72
CA THR A 179 6.03 -7.94 16.38
C THR A 179 5.28 -8.88 15.44
N PHE A 180 4.37 -9.71 15.96
CA PHE A 180 3.66 -10.70 15.16
C PHE A 180 2.52 -10.07 14.33
N ASP A 181 2.69 -10.02 13.00
CA ASP A 181 1.62 -9.65 12.07
C ASP A 181 0.78 -10.88 11.72
N PHE A 182 -0.40 -11.04 12.31
CA PHE A 182 -1.27 -12.19 12.03
C PHE A 182 -1.92 -12.17 10.63
N PHE A 183 -1.80 -11.08 9.85
CA PHE A 183 -2.19 -11.08 8.44
C PHE A 183 -1.11 -11.74 7.56
N GLY A 184 0.15 -11.32 7.71
CA GLY A 184 1.25 -11.67 6.80
C GLY A 184 2.27 -12.69 7.33
N SER A 185 2.23 -13.05 8.62
CA SER A 185 3.17 -14.03 9.20
C SER A 185 2.76 -15.45 8.86
N ALA A 186 3.72 -16.32 8.56
CA ALA A 186 3.43 -17.74 8.37
C ALA A 186 3.03 -18.40 9.70
N PHE A 187 2.05 -19.30 9.65
CA PHE A 187 1.73 -20.22 10.75
C PHE A 187 1.16 -21.52 10.18
N SER A 188 0.97 -22.53 11.02
CA SER A 188 0.30 -23.77 10.65
C SER A 188 -0.86 -24.02 11.59
N ALA A 189 -1.99 -24.50 11.07
CA ALA A 189 -3.16 -24.86 11.86
C ALA A 189 -2.97 -26.22 12.58
N ASN A 190 -2.14 -26.23 13.62
CA ASN A 190 -1.65 -27.43 14.31
C ASN A 190 -1.77 -27.38 15.85
N GLY A 191 -2.49 -26.42 16.40
CA GLY A 191 -2.70 -26.19 17.83
C GLY A 191 -1.45 -25.70 18.58
N LYS A 192 -0.51 -25.02 17.90
CA LYS A 192 0.72 -24.49 18.52
C LYS A 192 0.99 -23.04 18.11
N GLY A 193 1.73 -22.32 18.95
CA GLY A 193 2.14 -20.94 18.68
C GLY A 193 0.92 -20.07 18.40
N PHE A 194 0.89 -19.41 17.25
CA PHE A 194 -0.25 -18.55 16.88
C PHE A 194 -1.55 -19.33 16.72
N ASP A 195 -1.53 -20.58 16.29
CA ASP A 195 -2.77 -21.36 16.15
C ASP A 195 -3.40 -21.70 17.50
N ALA A 196 -2.57 -21.95 18.53
CA ALA A 196 -3.06 -22.09 19.90
C ALA A 196 -3.67 -20.79 20.46
N VAL A 197 -3.28 -19.62 19.93
CA VAL A 197 -3.95 -18.35 20.23
C VAL A 197 -5.33 -18.32 19.58
N LEU A 198 -5.45 -18.81 18.34
CA LEU A 198 -6.73 -18.93 17.63
C LEU A 198 -7.68 -19.92 18.31
N ASP A 199 -7.19 -21.04 18.81
CA ASP A 199 -7.97 -22.03 19.57
C ASP A 199 -8.65 -21.42 20.81
N GLY A 200 -7.97 -20.45 21.42
CA GLY A 200 -8.45 -19.77 22.62
C GLY A 200 -9.40 -18.61 22.34
N ILE A 201 -9.60 -18.16 21.09
CA ILE A 201 -10.35 -16.94 20.78
C ILE A 201 -11.44 -17.21 19.75
N SER A 202 -12.69 -16.96 20.13
CA SER A 202 -13.82 -16.94 19.20
C SER A 202 -14.30 -15.51 18.96
N VAL A 203 -14.64 -15.22 17.70
CA VAL A 203 -15.20 -13.93 17.26
C VAL A 203 -16.45 -14.21 16.45
N SER A 204 -17.58 -13.66 16.89
CA SER A 204 -18.85 -13.70 16.16
C SER A 204 -19.34 -12.28 15.91
N LEU A 205 -19.71 -11.98 14.66
CA LEU A 205 -20.28 -10.68 14.28
C LEU A 205 -21.77 -10.85 13.98
N SER A 206 -22.60 -10.01 14.59
CA SER A 206 -24.03 -9.92 14.29
C SER A 206 -24.32 -8.56 13.66
N CYS A 207 -24.80 -8.57 12.42
CA CYS A 207 -24.88 -7.37 11.60
C CYS A 207 -26.32 -6.97 11.29
N SER A 208 -26.60 -5.67 11.42
CA SER A 208 -27.67 -4.97 10.71
C SER A 208 -27.16 -4.45 9.36
N THR A 209 -28.00 -3.72 8.63
CA THR A 209 -27.62 -3.09 7.35
C THR A 209 -26.42 -2.14 7.47
N ASN A 210 -26.29 -1.42 8.59
CA ASN A 210 -25.34 -0.30 8.71
C ASN A 210 -24.29 -0.50 9.82
N SER A 211 -24.45 -1.51 10.68
CA SER A 211 -23.56 -1.75 11.81
C SER A 211 -23.55 -3.22 12.21
N CYS A 212 -22.46 -3.66 12.80
CA CYS A 212 -22.32 -4.97 13.40
C CYS A 212 -21.92 -4.82 14.88
N SER A 213 -22.41 -5.74 15.70
CA SER A 213 -21.90 -5.96 17.05
C SER A 213 -21.01 -7.21 17.08
N GLU A 214 -19.97 -7.14 17.88
CA GLU A 214 -19.06 -8.24 18.15
C GLU A 214 -19.43 -8.98 19.44
N THR A 215 -19.38 -10.31 19.41
CA THR A 215 -19.28 -11.15 20.61
C THR A 215 -17.95 -11.88 20.52
N ILE A 216 -17.09 -11.64 21.50
CA ILE A 216 -15.75 -12.23 21.56
C ILE A 216 -15.68 -13.08 22.82
N LYS A 217 -15.11 -14.29 22.72
CA LYS A 217 -14.79 -15.09 23.90
C LYS A 217 -13.31 -15.47 23.90
N VAL A 218 -12.74 -15.48 25.10
CA VAL A 218 -11.43 -16.09 25.38
C VAL A 218 -11.70 -17.34 26.22
N GLY A 219 -11.45 -18.52 25.64
CA GLY A 219 -12.04 -19.77 26.11
C GLY A 219 -13.57 -19.66 26.14
N ASP A 220 -14.19 -20.01 27.26
CA ASP A 220 -15.64 -19.91 27.44
C ASP A 220 -16.13 -18.56 27.95
N THR A 221 -15.21 -17.65 28.28
CA THR A 221 -15.53 -16.37 28.93
C THR A 221 -15.73 -15.27 27.90
N VAL A 222 -16.83 -14.51 28.02
CA VAL A 222 -17.05 -13.32 27.19
C VAL A 222 -15.98 -12.28 27.50
N TYR A 223 -15.34 -11.78 26.44
CA TYR A 223 -14.26 -10.79 26.51
C TYR A 223 -14.72 -9.46 25.91
N THR A 224 -14.48 -8.37 26.63
CA THR A 224 -14.79 -7.01 26.17
C THR A 224 -13.60 -6.44 25.41
N TYR A 225 -13.75 -6.30 24.09
CA TYR A 225 -12.70 -5.72 23.25
C TYR A 225 -12.61 -4.19 23.39
N ASN A 226 -11.39 -3.71 23.62
CA ASN A 226 -11.09 -2.30 23.74
C ASN A 226 -10.59 -1.71 22.40
N PHE A 227 -11.47 -0.95 21.75
CA PHE A 227 -11.19 -0.27 20.47
C PHE A 227 -10.26 0.93 20.59
N THR A 228 -9.90 1.34 21.81
CA THR A 228 -9.01 2.48 22.07
C THR A 228 -7.82 2.09 22.95
N ILE A 229 -7.48 0.80 22.99
CA ILE A 229 -6.33 0.30 23.75
C ILE A 229 -5.02 0.92 23.25
N ASP A 230 -4.09 1.18 24.17
CA ASP A 230 -2.75 1.65 23.82
C ASP A 230 -2.01 0.58 23.02
N THR A 231 -1.39 1.00 21.92
CA THR A 231 -0.61 0.16 21.02
C THR A 231 0.86 0.55 20.99
N THR A 232 1.28 1.43 21.91
CA THR A 232 2.67 1.86 22.05
C THR A 232 3.60 0.66 22.22
N GLY A 233 4.68 0.64 21.43
CA GLY A 233 5.64 -0.46 21.42
C GLY A 233 5.28 -1.65 20.54
N ILE A 234 4.11 -1.65 19.89
CA ILE A 234 3.76 -2.65 18.86
C ILE A 234 4.26 -2.17 17.49
N SER A 235 5.14 -2.96 16.86
CA SER A 235 5.92 -2.59 15.68
C SER A 235 5.87 -3.66 14.58
N PHE A 236 4.77 -3.63 13.81
CA PHE A 236 4.61 -4.35 12.55
C PHE A 236 3.66 -3.59 11.60
N THR A 237 3.58 -4.05 10.35
CA THR A 237 2.63 -3.61 9.31
C THR A 237 1.80 -4.80 8.84
N SER A 238 0.49 -4.64 8.68
CA SER A 238 -0.40 -5.75 8.30
C SER A 238 -0.44 -6.00 6.78
N GLY A 239 -0.43 -7.27 6.37
CA GLY A 239 -0.85 -7.66 5.01
C GLY A 239 0.26 -8.03 4.03
N GLY A 240 1.36 -8.59 4.53
CA GLY A 240 2.23 -9.48 3.74
C GLY A 240 3.06 -8.85 2.61
N GLY A 241 3.11 -7.53 2.48
CA GLY A 241 4.13 -6.84 1.69
C GLY A 241 5.37 -6.59 2.54
N SER A 242 6.52 -7.17 2.19
CA SER A 242 7.78 -6.81 2.84
C SER A 242 8.08 -5.31 2.66
N SER A 243 8.24 -4.67 3.82
CA SER A 243 8.93 -3.40 4.12
C SER A 243 8.40 -2.10 3.50
N GLY A 244 7.76 -1.29 4.35
CA GLY A 244 7.88 0.17 4.33
C GLY A 244 6.56 0.91 4.48
N GLY A 245 6.29 1.46 5.68
CA GLY A 245 5.22 2.45 5.83
C GLY A 245 4.59 2.52 7.21
N ALA A 246 5.38 2.73 8.27
CA ALA A 246 4.81 3.27 9.50
C ALA A 246 4.20 4.65 9.20
N THR A 247 2.93 4.88 9.55
CA THR A 247 2.40 6.25 9.62
C THR A 247 3.18 7.05 10.66
N SER A 248 3.41 8.31 10.31
CA SER A 248 4.26 9.24 11.05
C SER A 248 3.39 10.09 11.99
N THR A 249 3.45 9.87 13.31
CA THR A 249 2.90 10.82 14.30
C THR A 249 3.85 12.00 14.41
N ILE A 250 3.47 13.14 13.84
CA ILE A 250 4.33 14.34 13.75
C ILE A 250 3.74 15.47 14.60
N PRO A 251 4.52 16.08 15.51
CA PRO A 251 4.07 17.24 16.29
C PRO A 251 3.70 18.45 15.41
N ALA A 252 2.63 19.16 15.79
CA ALA A 252 2.24 20.40 15.13
C ALA A 252 3.35 21.47 15.23
N GLY A 253 3.54 22.26 14.17
CA GLY A 253 4.58 23.29 14.11
C GLY A 253 6.00 22.79 13.79
N SER A 254 6.14 21.53 13.39
CA SER A 254 7.42 20.96 12.95
C SER A 254 7.91 21.59 11.64
N THR A 255 9.24 21.75 11.51
CA THR A 255 9.90 22.17 10.25
C THR A 255 10.81 21.07 9.74
N TRP A 256 10.98 21.01 8.42
CA TRP A 256 11.66 19.90 7.75
C TRP A 256 12.62 20.39 6.67
N ASP A 257 13.64 19.60 6.37
CA ASP A 257 14.47 19.75 5.18
C ASP A 257 14.10 18.65 4.18
N LEU A 258 13.80 19.02 2.93
CA LEU A 258 13.58 18.10 1.84
C LEU A 258 14.85 17.99 0.99
N THR A 259 15.41 16.79 0.91
CA THR A 259 16.49 16.46 -0.04
C THR A 259 15.95 15.59 -1.16
N LEU A 260 16.04 16.08 -2.39
CA LEU A 260 15.85 15.31 -3.60
C LEU A 260 17.22 14.80 -4.07
N SER A 261 17.35 13.48 -4.19
CA SER A 261 18.55 12.83 -4.71
C SER A 261 18.18 11.78 -5.73
N GLY A 262 19.05 11.49 -6.70
CA GLY A 262 18.77 10.43 -7.67
C GLY A 262 19.50 10.60 -8.99
N THR A 263 19.04 9.89 -10.01
CA THR A 263 19.60 9.97 -11.36
C THR A 263 18.50 10.12 -12.40
N ALA A 264 18.75 10.94 -13.41
CA ALA A 264 17.93 11.04 -14.63
C ALA A 264 18.85 10.95 -15.84
N SER A 265 18.57 10.04 -16.78
CA SER A 265 19.48 9.78 -17.93
C SER A 265 20.93 9.50 -17.51
N GLY A 266 21.15 8.88 -16.34
CA GLY A 266 22.50 8.64 -15.78
C GLY A 266 23.20 9.85 -15.16
N GLN A 267 22.60 11.04 -15.19
CA GLN A 267 23.12 12.23 -14.51
C GLN A 267 22.59 12.32 -13.08
N SER A 268 23.48 12.56 -12.11
CA SER A 268 23.09 12.67 -10.71
C SER A 268 22.43 14.01 -10.40
N ILE A 269 21.33 13.97 -9.65
CA ILE A 269 20.65 15.13 -9.08
C ILE A 269 20.77 15.03 -7.56
N ASN A 270 21.13 16.14 -6.92
CA ASN A 270 21.13 16.29 -5.46
C ASN A 270 20.80 17.75 -5.10
N GLN A 271 19.62 17.98 -4.52
CA GLN A 271 19.11 19.30 -4.19
C GLN A 271 18.43 19.27 -2.82
N THR A 272 18.68 20.28 -1.98
CA THR A 272 18.05 20.39 -0.66
C THR A 272 17.27 21.70 -0.53
N ILE A 273 16.04 21.60 -0.05
CA ILE A 273 15.18 22.72 0.33
C ILE A 273 15.02 22.68 1.84
N GLN A 274 15.40 23.76 2.52
CA GLN A 274 15.35 23.83 3.98
C GLN A 274 14.04 24.45 4.48
N ASN A 275 13.68 24.12 5.73
CA ASN A 275 12.59 24.74 6.48
C ASN A 275 11.20 24.67 5.82
N ILE A 276 10.87 23.55 5.17
CA ILE A 276 9.50 23.31 4.69
C ILE A 276 8.57 22.99 5.87
N GLU A 277 7.32 23.44 5.76
CA GLU A 277 6.29 23.19 6.76
C GLU A 277 5.70 21.79 6.64
N LEU A 278 5.10 21.29 7.73
CA LEU A 278 4.45 19.98 7.80
C LEU A 278 3.43 19.74 6.67
N ALA A 279 2.74 20.77 6.19
CA ALA A 279 1.77 20.65 5.08
C ALA A 279 2.40 20.17 3.76
N ALA A 280 3.72 20.34 3.59
CA ALA A 280 4.48 19.88 2.43
C ALA A 280 5.14 18.50 2.63
N VAL A 281 4.93 17.86 3.79
CA VAL A 281 5.54 16.57 4.14
C VAL A 281 4.49 15.46 4.02
N PRO A 282 4.74 14.41 3.22
CA PRO A 282 3.84 13.28 3.14
C PRO A 282 3.88 12.50 4.46
N THR A 283 2.78 12.49 5.20
CA THR A 283 2.70 11.86 6.53
C THR A 283 2.20 10.41 6.48
N SER A 284 1.70 9.99 5.33
CA SER A 284 1.19 8.64 5.05
C SER A 284 1.59 8.19 3.63
N VAL A 285 1.41 6.90 3.36
CA VAL A 285 1.59 6.33 2.02
C VAL A 285 0.65 7.03 1.02
N ASP A 286 -0.60 7.29 1.40
CA ASP A 286 -1.57 7.97 0.54
C ASP A 286 -1.21 9.44 0.32
N GLY A 287 -0.65 10.12 1.34
CA GLY A 287 -0.12 11.48 1.21
C GLY A 287 1.09 11.53 0.28
N ALA A 288 1.97 10.53 0.35
CA ALA A 288 3.09 10.38 -0.57
C ALA A 288 2.62 10.12 -2.01
N GLN A 289 1.65 9.23 -2.19
CA GLN A 289 1.05 8.96 -3.49
C GLN A 289 0.28 10.17 -4.03
N SER A 290 -0.39 10.95 -3.18
CA SER A 290 -1.06 12.19 -3.56
C SER A 290 -0.08 13.29 -3.95
N ALA A 291 1.06 13.39 -3.24
CA ALA A 291 2.14 14.29 -3.62
C ALA A 291 2.68 13.92 -5.01
N VAL A 292 2.93 12.63 -5.29
CA VAL A 292 3.29 12.15 -6.62
C VAL A 292 2.18 12.42 -7.65
N ALA A 293 0.92 12.23 -7.28
CA ALA A 293 -0.22 12.42 -8.17
C ALA A 293 -0.43 13.88 -8.58
N GLN A 294 -0.11 14.84 -7.71
CA GLN A 294 -0.15 16.28 -8.04
C GLN A 294 0.84 16.69 -9.13
N PHE A 295 1.84 15.85 -9.42
CA PHE A 295 2.81 16.05 -10.50
C PHE A 295 2.53 15.20 -11.76
N GLY A 296 1.33 14.58 -11.85
CA GLY A 296 0.89 13.88 -13.07
C GLY A 296 0.19 12.54 -12.87
N GLY A 297 0.00 12.04 -11.65
CA GLY A 297 -0.54 10.69 -11.43
C GLY A 297 0.49 9.59 -11.69
N GLN A 298 0.10 8.31 -11.55
CA GLN A 298 0.97 7.12 -11.77
C GLN A 298 1.47 6.96 -13.22
N GLY A 299 0.94 7.75 -14.13
CA GLY A 299 1.37 7.85 -15.51
C GLY A 299 0.43 8.79 -16.25
N GLY A 300 0.92 9.40 -17.31
CA GLY A 300 0.11 10.34 -18.07
C GLY A 300 0.79 10.76 -19.37
N THR A 301 0.03 11.49 -20.16
CA THR A 301 0.47 12.00 -21.45
C THR A 301 0.10 13.46 -21.54
N VAL A 302 1.09 14.30 -21.79
CA VAL A 302 0.92 15.71 -22.11
C VAL A 302 1.25 15.87 -23.58
N THR A 303 0.26 16.29 -24.38
CA THR A 303 0.41 16.47 -25.81
C THR A 303 0.19 17.95 -26.17
N THR A 304 1.16 18.51 -26.88
CA THR A 304 1.05 19.73 -27.67
C THR A 304 0.99 19.34 -29.15
N PRO A 305 0.66 20.26 -30.08
CA PRO A 305 0.62 19.96 -31.51
C PRO A 305 1.92 19.35 -32.05
N ASP A 306 3.06 19.77 -31.49
CA ASP A 306 4.38 19.37 -31.97
C ASP A 306 5.03 18.28 -31.13
N MET A 307 4.58 18.05 -29.88
CA MET A 307 5.28 17.19 -28.94
C MET A 307 4.34 16.46 -28.00
N THR A 308 4.68 15.21 -27.69
CA THR A 308 4.01 14.34 -26.74
C THR A 308 5.02 13.88 -25.70
N ILE A 309 4.76 14.22 -24.44
CA ILE A 309 5.49 13.75 -23.29
C ILE A 309 4.64 12.69 -22.61
N LYS A 310 5.12 11.45 -22.60
CA LYS A 310 4.56 10.37 -21.78
C LYS A 310 5.45 10.21 -20.56
N TYR A 311 4.84 9.98 -19.41
CA TYR A 311 5.58 9.58 -18.22
C TYR A 311 4.85 8.40 -17.58
N ASN A 312 5.64 7.51 -16.99
CA ASN A 312 5.14 6.32 -16.33
C ASN A 312 5.92 6.11 -15.03
N LEU A 313 5.21 5.97 -13.91
CA LEU A 313 5.82 5.59 -12.65
C LEU A 313 5.84 4.08 -12.56
N GLY A 314 7.03 3.51 -12.63
CA GLY A 314 7.22 2.06 -12.54
C GLY A 314 7.11 1.55 -11.11
N SER A 315 7.72 2.22 -10.13
CA SER A 315 7.61 1.81 -8.73
C SER A 315 7.70 2.99 -7.79
N SER A 316 7.04 2.91 -6.65
CA SER A 316 7.25 3.84 -5.55
C SER A 316 7.32 3.09 -4.22
N SER A 317 8.12 3.61 -3.29
CA SER A 317 8.17 3.11 -1.92
C SER A 317 8.12 4.27 -0.95
N TYR A 318 7.41 4.09 0.16
CA TYR A 318 7.32 5.08 1.23
C TYR A 318 7.80 4.49 2.54
N GLN A 319 8.59 5.25 3.28
CA GLN A 319 9.08 4.91 4.60
C GLN A 319 8.83 6.09 5.53
N GLY A 320 7.81 5.99 6.38
CA GLY A 320 7.57 6.97 7.44
C GLY A 320 8.52 6.79 8.64
N CYS A 321 8.47 7.76 9.57
CA CYS A 321 9.36 7.82 10.72
C CYS A 321 8.74 7.39 12.06
N GLY A 322 7.50 6.87 12.06
CA GLY A 322 6.83 6.46 13.30
C GLY A 322 6.56 7.65 14.23
N SER A 323 7.27 7.79 15.35
CA SER A 323 7.11 8.92 16.30
C SER A 323 7.80 10.22 15.86
N CYS A 324 8.55 10.19 14.75
CA CYS A 324 9.10 11.34 14.05
C CYS A 324 9.72 12.42 14.96
N GLY A 325 10.65 12.03 15.82
CA GLY A 325 11.45 12.97 16.62
C GLY A 325 12.29 13.92 15.76
N VAL A 326 12.84 14.97 16.36
CA VAL A 326 13.78 15.86 15.66
C VAL A 326 14.96 15.03 15.15
N GLY A 327 15.32 15.21 13.88
CA GLY A 327 16.34 14.44 13.17
C GLY A 327 15.83 13.20 12.45
N SER A 328 14.60 12.75 12.69
CA SER A 328 13.99 11.61 11.98
C SER A 328 13.73 11.93 10.51
N THR A 329 13.72 10.89 9.67
CA THR A 329 13.52 11.02 8.23
C THR A 329 12.29 10.26 7.73
N ILE A 330 11.51 10.90 6.85
CA ILE A 330 10.56 10.23 5.96
C ILE A 330 11.25 10.09 4.60
N VAL A 331 11.18 8.91 4.00
CA VAL A 331 11.81 8.64 2.69
C VAL A 331 10.76 8.18 1.71
N MET A 332 10.72 8.83 0.55
CA MET A 332 9.92 8.40 -0.59
C MET A 332 10.87 8.10 -1.75
N LYS A 333 10.81 6.89 -2.31
CA LYS A 333 11.54 6.54 -3.52
C LYS A 333 10.58 6.37 -4.66
N VAL A 334 10.99 6.79 -5.83
CA VAL A 334 10.18 6.79 -7.04
C VAL A 334 11.05 6.42 -8.22
N LYS A 335 10.62 5.43 -8.98
CA LYS A 335 11.25 5.05 -10.24
C LYS A 335 10.24 5.10 -11.36
N GLY A 336 10.68 5.49 -12.53
CA GLY A 336 9.82 5.55 -13.70
C GLY A 336 10.57 5.92 -14.95
N SER A 337 9.81 6.16 -16.01
CA SER A 337 10.33 6.58 -17.29
C SER A 337 9.57 7.77 -17.84
N ILE A 338 10.25 8.59 -18.63
CA ILE A 338 9.69 9.67 -19.41
C ILE A 338 10.07 9.43 -20.87
N THR A 339 9.08 9.50 -21.75
CA THR A 339 9.26 9.44 -23.19
C THR A 339 8.79 10.72 -23.83
N VAL A 340 9.68 11.40 -24.55
CA VAL A 340 9.36 12.58 -25.34
C VAL A 340 9.36 12.18 -26.81
N SER A 341 8.24 12.40 -27.49
CA SER A 341 8.05 12.05 -28.89
C SER A 341 7.42 13.22 -29.64
N GLY A 342 7.75 13.45 -30.91
CA GLY A 342 7.16 14.54 -31.70
C GLY A 342 8.17 15.15 -32.67
N THR A 343 8.06 16.45 -32.89
CA THR A 343 8.89 17.22 -33.81
C THR A 343 9.35 18.51 -33.14
N VAL A 344 10.65 18.77 -33.16
CA VAL A 344 11.21 20.05 -32.72
C VAL A 344 11.83 20.72 -33.93
N ASN A 345 11.29 21.88 -34.34
CA ASN A 345 11.72 22.60 -35.54
C ASN A 345 11.69 21.72 -36.82
N GLY A 346 10.70 20.82 -36.93
CA GLY A 346 10.55 19.92 -38.09
C GLY A 346 11.41 18.64 -38.04
N PHE A 347 12.27 18.46 -37.03
CA PHE A 347 13.04 17.24 -36.83
C PHE A 347 12.33 16.28 -35.87
N PRO A 348 12.18 14.99 -36.22
CA PRO A 348 11.55 14.02 -35.34
C PRO A 348 12.40 13.77 -34.10
N VAL A 349 11.75 13.81 -32.93
CA VAL A 349 12.32 13.46 -31.64
C VAL A 349 11.57 12.24 -31.12
N ASN A 350 12.30 11.24 -30.65
CA ASN A 350 11.76 10.12 -29.88
C ASN A 350 12.82 9.66 -28.89
N GLN A 351 12.74 10.18 -27.66
CA GLN A 351 13.72 9.92 -26.61
C GLN A 351 12.99 9.35 -25.39
N SER A 352 13.60 8.36 -24.75
CA SER A 352 13.12 7.82 -23.49
C SER A 352 14.24 7.86 -22.47
N SER A 353 13.89 8.20 -21.24
CA SER A 353 14.82 8.24 -20.11
C SER A 353 14.16 7.71 -18.87
N ASP A 354 14.91 6.90 -18.13
CA ASP A 354 14.53 6.44 -16.80
C ASP A 354 14.99 7.44 -15.75
N PHE A 355 14.19 7.54 -14.69
CA PHE A 355 14.54 8.26 -13.48
C PHE A 355 14.41 7.36 -12.27
N ASP A 356 15.31 7.59 -11.31
CA ASP A 356 15.31 6.96 -9.98
C ASP A 356 15.57 8.06 -8.96
N TYR A 357 14.52 8.48 -8.26
CA TYR A 357 14.54 9.60 -7.33
C TYR A 357 14.23 9.13 -5.91
N THR A 358 14.92 9.74 -4.96
CA THR A 358 14.72 9.59 -3.52
C THR A 358 14.50 10.97 -2.92
N TYR A 359 13.32 11.16 -2.35
CA TYR A 359 12.92 12.32 -1.57
C TYR A 359 13.08 11.98 -0.09
N THR A 360 13.94 12.72 0.60
CA THR A 360 14.20 12.54 2.03
C THR A 360 13.75 13.78 2.78
N TYR A 361 12.73 13.65 3.61
CA TYR A 361 12.23 14.70 4.49
C TYR A 361 12.84 14.48 5.87
N LYS A 362 13.74 15.35 6.31
CA LYS A 362 14.36 15.28 7.64
C LYS A 362 13.73 16.31 8.56
N ARG A 363 13.21 15.90 9.71
CA ARG A 363 12.66 16.84 10.70
C ARG A 363 13.79 17.63 11.34
N VAL A 364 13.65 18.94 11.39
CA VAL A 364 14.63 19.88 11.97
C VAL A 364 14.11 20.47 13.29
N LYS A 365 12.79 20.66 13.39
CA LYS A 365 12.10 21.16 14.60
C LYS A 365 10.78 20.44 14.78
#